data_AF-A0A2Z4HIG6-F1
#
_entry.id   AF-A0A2Z4HIG6-F1
#
_cell.length_a   1.000
_cell.length_b   1.000
_cell.length_c   1.000
_cell.angle_alpha   90.00
_cell.angle_beta   90.00
_cell.angle_gamma   90.00
#
_symmetry.space_group_name_H-M   'P 1'
#
loop_
_entity.id
_entity.type
_entity.pdbx_description
1 polymer ?
#
loop_
_entity_poly.entity_id
_entity_poly.type
_entity_poly.pdbx_seq_one_letter_code
_entity_poly.pdbx_strand_id
1 'polypeptide(L)'
;MGSAILTDLGTEILIPVCAVVGIVFSLFQWFLVSKVKLTPGGGREAGSNSGKNGYSDYLIEEEEGLNDHNVVLKCAEIQSAISEGATSFLFTEYQYVGVFMIALAILIFVFLGSVEGFSTKSRPCTYDSLKLCKPALATAGFSTISFLLGAVTSVVSGFLGMKIATYANARTTLEARKGVGKAFITA
;
A
#
# COMPACT_ATOMS: atom_id res chain seq x y z
N MET A 1 -35.32 -21.37 -9.66
CA MET A 1 -33.94 -20.86 -9.75
C MET A 1 -33.03 -22.06 -9.60
N GLY A 2 -32.26 -22.39 -10.64
CA GLY A 2 -31.32 -23.51 -10.57
C GLY A 2 -30.21 -23.17 -9.59
N SER A 3 -30.01 -23.99 -8.56
CA SER A 3 -28.87 -23.88 -7.66
C SER A 3 -27.59 -24.14 -8.44
N ALA A 4 -26.57 -23.30 -8.25
CA ALA A 4 -25.24 -23.53 -8.79
C ALA A 4 -24.61 -24.80 -8.19
N ILE A 5 -23.57 -25.33 -8.83
CA ILE A 5 -22.81 -26.50 -8.32
C ILE A 5 -22.13 -26.18 -6.98
N LEU A 6 -21.68 -24.93 -6.81
CA LEU A 6 -21.10 -24.46 -5.55
C LEU A 6 -22.22 -23.96 -4.62
N THR A 7 -22.25 -24.45 -3.38
CA THR A 7 -23.23 -24.03 -2.37
C THR A 7 -22.91 -22.64 -1.83
N ASP A 8 -23.92 -21.96 -1.28
CA ASP A 8 -23.75 -20.63 -0.67
C ASP A 8 -22.73 -20.68 0.48
N LEU A 9 -22.81 -21.71 1.34
CA LEU A 9 -21.82 -21.97 2.39
C LEU A 9 -20.41 -22.17 1.81
N GLY A 10 -20.30 -22.89 0.70
CA GLY A 10 -19.02 -23.09 0.01
C GLY A 10 -18.43 -21.76 -0.48
N THR A 11 -19.27 -20.86 -0.98
CA THR A 11 -18.86 -19.54 -1.47
C THR A 11 -18.42 -18.61 -0.33
N GLU A 12 -19.17 -18.59 0.78
CA GLU A 12 -18.85 -17.80 1.97
C GLU A 12 -17.51 -18.19 2.60
N ILE A 13 -17.11 -19.47 2.48
CA ILE A 13 -15.80 -19.96 2.95
C ILE A 13 -14.70 -19.70 1.91
N LEU A 14 -14.96 -19.95 0.63
CA LEU A 14 -13.94 -19.89 -0.41
C LEU A 14 -13.36 -18.47 -0.60
N ILE A 15 -14.21 -17.45 -0.58
CA ILE A 15 -13.80 -16.05 -0.79
C ILE A 15 -12.74 -15.60 0.23
N PRO A 16 -12.96 -15.67 1.56
CA PRO A 16 -11.96 -15.23 2.53
C PRO A 16 -10.72 -16.13 2.55
N VAL A 17 -10.85 -17.45 2.27
CA VAL A 17 -9.70 -18.35 2.18
C VAL A 17 -8.76 -17.92 1.06
N CYS A 18 -9.29 -17.66 -0.14
CA CYS A 18 -8.49 -17.16 -1.27
C CYS A 18 -7.81 -15.81 -0.95
N ALA A 19 -8.50 -14.90 -0.26
CA ALA A 19 -7.93 -13.63 0.17
C ALA A 19 -6.75 -13.83 1.14
N VAL A 20 -6.90 -14.70 2.14
CA VAL A 20 -5.83 -15.01 3.11
C VAL A 20 -4.63 -15.66 2.41
N VAL A 21 -4.86 -16.60 1.50
CA VAL A 21 -3.78 -17.22 0.70
C VAL A 21 -3.01 -16.16 -0.10
N GLY A 22 -3.71 -15.19 -0.70
CA GLY A 22 -3.09 -14.07 -1.40
C GLY A 22 -2.21 -13.19 -0.50
N ILE A 23 -2.68 -12.90 0.71
CA ILE A 23 -1.90 -12.12 1.70
C ILE A 23 -0.67 -12.90 2.17
N VAL A 24 -0.81 -14.20 2.44
CA VAL A 24 0.34 -15.05 2.82
C VAL A 24 1.37 -15.10 1.69
N PHE A 25 0.92 -15.21 0.44
CA PHE A 25 1.79 -15.19 -0.72
C PHE A 25 2.53 -13.85 -0.88
N SER A 26 1.85 -12.72 -0.71
CA SER A 26 2.50 -11.40 -0.82
C SER A 26 3.56 -11.18 0.27
N LEU A 27 3.28 -11.61 1.52
CA LEU A 27 4.25 -11.57 2.61
C LEU A 27 5.43 -12.51 2.36
N PHE A 28 5.20 -13.69 1.78
CA PHE A 28 6.26 -14.61 1.39
C PHE A 28 7.17 -14.01 0.33
N GLN A 29 6.62 -13.37 -0.71
CA GLN A 29 7.41 -12.68 -1.73
C GLN A 29 8.20 -11.52 -1.13
N TRP A 30 7.58 -10.72 -0.26
CA TRP A 30 8.29 -9.66 0.45
C TRP A 30 9.45 -10.20 1.30
N PHE A 31 9.25 -11.35 1.97
CA PHE A 31 10.31 -12.03 2.70
C PHE A 31 11.46 -12.50 1.79
N LEU A 32 11.17 -13.00 0.59
CA LEU A 32 12.22 -13.37 -0.37
C LEU A 32 13.03 -12.14 -0.81
N VAL A 33 12.37 -11.02 -1.13
CA VAL A 33 13.04 -9.76 -1.47
C VAL A 33 13.87 -9.23 -0.28
N SER A 34 13.41 -9.43 0.95
CA SER A 34 14.13 -9.01 2.17
C SER A 34 15.49 -9.69 2.36
N LYS A 35 15.73 -10.83 1.70
CA LYS A 35 17.02 -11.53 1.73
C LYS A 35 18.13 -10.74 1.03
N VAL A 36 17.79 -9.81 0.14
CA VAL A 36 18.75 -8.87 -0.43
C VAL A 36 19.08 -7.80 0.61
N LYS A 37 20.24 -7.94 1.25
CA LYS A 37 20.70 -7.04 2.31
C LYS A 37 21.28 -5.75 1.72
N LEU A 38 20.80 -4.61 2.22
CA LEU A 38 21.27 -3.26 1.87
C LEU A 38 22.22 -2.67 2.91
N THR A 39 22.34 -3.31 4.08
CA THR A 39 23.30 -2.91 5.12
C THR A 39 24.48 -3.86 5.06
N PRO A 40 25.72 -3.36 5.01
CA PRO A 40 26.87 -4.22 5.19
C PRO A 40 26.86 -4.76 6.61
N GLY A 41 26.95 -6.09 6.77
CA GLY A 41 27.08 -6.68 8.09
C GLY A 41 28.26 -6.04 8.81
N GLY A 42 28.03 -5.57 10.04
CA GLY A 42 29.09 -5.05 10.91
C GLY A 42 30.18 -6.11 11.09
N GLY A 43 31.23 -6.01 10.28
CA GLY A 43 32.49 -6.67 10.51
C GLY A 43 33.18 -6.00 11.68
N ARG A 44 33.37 -6.78 12.74
CA ARG A 44 34.14 -6.53 13.97
C ARG A 44 35.24 -5.45 13.90
N GLU A 45 35.25 -4.67 14.97
CA GLU A 45 36.31 -3.81 15.52
C GLU A 45 37.74 -4.08 15.04
N ALA A 46 38.44 -3.00 14.66
CA ALA A 46 39.86 -2.83 14.93
C ALA A 46 40.18 -1.33 15.14
N GLY A 47 40.56 -0.98 16.37
CA GLY A 47 41.59 0.04 16.62
C GLY A 47 41.15 1.49 16.81
N SER A 48 41.03 1.88 18.08
CA SER A 48 41.16 3.24 18.63
C SER A 48 42.15 4.16 17.88
N ASN A 49 41.73 5.37 17.49
CA ASN A 49 42.29 6.59 18.08
C ASN A 49 41.56 7.90 17.67
N SER A 50 41.18 8.64 18.71
CA SER A 50 41.39 10.07 18.89
C SER A 50 40.85 11.06 17.84
N GLY A 51 39.65 11.57 18.12
CA GLY A 51 39.30 12.99 18.09
C GLY A 51 39.56 13.79 16.81
N LYS A 52 38.50 14.03 16.03
CA LYS A 52 38.18 15.35 15.45
C LYS A 52 36.84 15.32 14.70
N ASN A 53 35.92 16.13 15.21
CA ASN A 53 34.91 16.95 14.53
C ASN A 53 34.30 16.40 13.23
N GLY A 54 33.05 15.95 13.33
CA GLY A 54 32.20 15.61 12.19
C GLY A 54 31.83 16.86 11.40
N TYR A 55 32.46 17.05 10.23
CA TYR A 55 31.91 17.74 9.06
C TYR A 55 32.79 17.58 7.80
N SER A 56 33.52 16.48 7.63
CA SER A 56 34.36 16.32 6.44
C SER A 56 34.52 14.86 6.06
N ASP A 57 33.52 14.28 5.40
CA ASP A 57 33.72 13.00 4.71
C ASP A 57 32.88 12.93 3.42
N TYR A 58 33.04 13.96 2.59
CA TYR A 58 32.37 14.06 1.29
C TYR A 58 33.33 14.36 0.12
N LEU A 59 34.64 14.28 0.32
CA LEU A 59 35.62 14.69 -0.70
C LEU A 59 36.79 13.71 -0.84
N ILE A 60 36.48 12.47 -1.22
CA ILE A 60 37.45 11.63 -1.93
C ILE A 60 36.72 10.96 -3.10
N GLU A 61 36.59 11.69 -4.20
CA GLU A 61 36.52 11.11 -5.53
C GLU A 61 37.95 11.01 -6.04
N GLU A 62 38.57 9.84 -5.96
CA GLU A 62 39.71 9.48 -6.81
C GLU A 62 39.87 7.94 -6.85
N GLU A 63 39.57 7.44 -8.04
CA GLU A 63 40.16 6.32 -8.78
C GLU A 63 40.41 4.92 -8.16
N GLU A 64 39.94 3.93 -8.93
CA GLU A 64 40.53 2.58 -9.05
C GLU A 64 40.56 1.68 -7.80
N GLY A 65 39.38 1.37 -7.29
CA GLY A 65 39.18 0.22 -6.39
C GLY A 65 37.72 0.06 -6.04
N LEU A 66 37.09 -1.00 -6.57
CA LEU A 66 35.69 -1.34 -6.37
C LEU A 66 35.39 -1.67 -4.89
N ASN A 67 35.32 -0.67 -4.02
CA ASN A 67 34.78 -0.85 -2.68
C ASN A 67 33.26 -0.98 -2.83
N ASP A 68 32.83 -2.18 -3.19
CA ASP A 68 31.42 -2.63 -3.26
C ASP A 68 30.59 -2.19 -2.06
N HIS A 69 31.26 -2.03 -0.92
CA HIS A 69 30.71 -1.48 0.31
C HIS A 69 30.18 -0.05 0.16
N ASN A 70 30.95 0.85 -0.46
CA ASN A 70 30.57 2.26 -0.66
C ASN A 70 29.39 2.38 -1.62
N VAL A 71 29.33 1.51 -2.64
CA VAL A 71 28.18 1.45 -3.58
C VAL A 71 26.92 1.01 -2.86
N VAL A 72 27.00 0.00 -2.00
CA VAL A 72 25.84 -0.48 -1.20
C VAL A 72 25.34 0.60 -0.25
N LEU A 73 26.25 1.29 0.45
CA LEU A 73 25.91 2.43 1.31
C LEU A 73 25.23 3.54 0.52
N LYS A 74 25.79 3.92 -0.64
CA LYS A 74 25.21 4.99 -1.46
C LYS A 74 23.83 4.63 -2.00
N CYS A 75 23.62 3.39 -2.41
CA CYS A 75 22.29 2.90 -2.81
C CYS A 75 21.28 2.97 -1.64
N ALA A 76 21.70 2.65 -0.42
CA ALA A 76 20.84 2.73 0.76
C ALA A 76 20.48 4.17 1.13
N GLU A 77 21.43 5.11 1.03
CA GLU A 77 21.17 6.54 1.23
C GLU A 77 20.14 7.09 0.23
N ILE A 78 20.34 6.80 -1.07
CA ILE A 78 19.42 7.21 -2.14
C ILE A 78 18.03 6.62 -1.90
N GLN A 79 17.96 5.33 -1.53
CA GLN A 79 16.69 4.69 -1.18
C GLN A 79 15.99 5.40 -0.02
N SER A 80 16.73 5.76 1.05
CA SER A 80 16.17 6.44 2.20
C SER A 80 15.57 7.79 1.79
N ALA A 81 16.30 8.59 1.00
CA ALA A 81 15.82 9.87 0.49
C ALA A 81 14.56 9.72 -0.37
N ILE A 82 14.50 8.72 -1.26
CA ILE A 82 13.31 8.43 -2.08
C ILE A 82 12.13 8.02 -1.19
N SER A 83 12.34 7.12 -0.23
CA SER A 83 11.30 6.65 0.68
C SER A 83 10.72 7.78 1.52
N GLU A 84 11.57 8.66 2.04
CA GLU A 84 11.17 9.83 2.81
C GLU A 84 10.38 10.83 1.95
N GLY A 85 10.89 11.17 0.76
CA GLY A 85 10.21 12.06 -0.18
C GLY A 85 8.85 11.53 -0.63
N ALA A 86 8.77 10.25 -1.00
CA ALA A 86 7.53 9.61 -1.42
C ALA A 86 6.50 9.53 -0.28
N THR A 87 6.95 9.23 0.95
CA THR A 87 6.06 9.19 2.12
C THR A 87 5.53 10.59 2.46
N SER A 88 6.39 11.61 2.39
CA SER A 88 6.02 13.00 2.66
C SER A 88 4.99 13.51 1.64
N PHE A 89 5.23 13.25 0.35
CA PHE A 89 4.30 13.62 -0.72
C PHE A 89 2.93 12.93 -0.55
N LEU A 90 2.89 11.59 -0.38
CA LEU A 90 1.61 10.89 -0.23
C LEU A 90 0.86 11.31 1.04
N PHE A 91 1.56 11.62 2.13
CA PHE A 91 0.89 12.09 3.34
C PHE A 91 0.18 13.42 3.10
N THR A 92 0.86 14.38 2.45
CA THR A 92 0.24 15.66 2.07
C THR A 92 -0.91 15.46 1.08
N GLU A 93 -0.74 14.64 0.04
CA GLU A 93 -1.81 14.34 -0.91
C GLU A 93 -3.04 13.73 -0.21
N TYR A 94 -2.83 12.75 0.67
CA TYR A 94 -3.91 12.07 1.38
C TYR A 94 -4.62 12.97 2.38
N GLN A 95 -3.97 14.01 2.91
CA GLN A 95 -4.65 15.03 3.70
C GLN A 95 -5.69 15.78 2.86
N TYR A 96 -5.34 16.25 1.66
CA TYR A 96 -6.28 16.95 0.78
C TYR A 96 -7.39 16.02 0.25
N VAL A 97 -7.03 14.83 -0.20
CA VAL A 97 -7.99 13.82 -0.67
C VAL A 97 -8.93 13.39 0.46
N GLY A 98 -8.44 13.29 1.69
CA GLY A 98 -9.24 12.96 2.87
C GLY A 98 -10.33 14.00 3.15
N VAL A 99 -10.01 15.30 3.04
CA VAL A 99 -11.01 16.37 3.18
C VAL A 99 -12.07 16.27 2.08
N PHE A 100 -11.64 16.08 0.82
CA PHE A 100 -12.56 15.89 -0.31
C PHE A 100 -13.47 14.67 -0.12
N MET A 101 -12.92 13.56 0.37
CA MET A 101 -13.67 12.33 0.64
C MET A 101 -14.81 12.57 1.63
N ILE A 102 -14.56 13.27 2.75
CA ILE A 102 -15.61 13.57 3.73
C ILE A 102 -16.69 14.49 3.13
N ALA A 103 -16.29 15.52 2.39
CA ALA A 103 -17.24 16.40 1.71
C ALA A 103 -18.14 15.63 0.72
N LEU A 104 -17.55 14.73 -0.07
CA LEU A 104 -18.29 13.92 -1.02
C LEU A 104 -19.19 12.88 -0.33
N ALA A 105 -18.75 12.31 0.79
CA ALA A 105 -19.56 11.40 1.60
C ALA A 105 -20.83 12.08 2.15
N ILE A 106 -20.71 13.33 2.59
CA ILE A 106 -21.85 14.16 3.01
C ILE A 106 -22.78 14.43 1.83
N LEU A 107 -22.25 14.81 0.66
CA LEU A 107 -23.05 15.04 -0.54
C LEU A 107 -23.81 13.79 -0.99
N ILE A 108 -23.16 12.62 -0.99
CA ILE A 108 -23.80 11.34 -1.30
C ILE A 108 -24.97 11.09 -0.34
N PHE A 109 -24.76 11.25 0.96
CA PHE A 109 -25.82 11.03 1.96
C PHE A 109 -26.99 12.00 1.77
N VAL A 110 -26.72 13.29 1.59
CA VAL A 110 -27.75 14.32 1.43
C VAL A 110 -28.52 14.11 0.15
N PHE A 111 -27.85 13.85 -0.98
CA PHE A 111 -28.53 13.68 -2.27
C PHE A 111 -29.36 12.40 -2.31
N LEU A 112 -28.82 11.26 -1.85
CA LEU A 112 -29.58 10.00 -1.82
C LEU A 112 -30.68 10.02 -0.75
N GLY A 113 -30.45 10.68 0.40
CA GLY A 113 -31.46 10.83 1.45
C GLY A 113 -32.60 11.78 1.07
N SER A 114 -32.30 12.82 0.30
CA SER A 114 -33.26 13.83 -0.16
C SER A 114 -34.28 13.28 -1.16
N VAL A 115 -33.95 12.22 -1.91
CA VAL A 115 -34.86 11.59 -2.90
C VAL A 115 -36.24 11.30 -2.31
N GLU A 116 -36.30 10.93 -1.03
CA GLU A 116 -37.55 10.63 -0.33
C GLU A 116 -37.77 11.51 0.90
N GLY A 117 -37.17 12.70 0.92
CA GLY A 117 -37.30 13.65 2.02
C GLY A 117 -36.85 13.06 3.36
N PHE A 118 -35.80 12.24 3.36
CA PHE A 118 -35.28 11.55 4.55
C PHE A 118 -36.32 10.67 5.27
N SER A 119 -37.30 10.13 4.52
CA SER A 119 -38.31 9.23 5.08
C SER A 119 -37.72 7.89 5.54
N THR A 120 -38.14 7.46 6.73
CA THR A 120 -37.77 6.17 7.34
C THR A 120 -38.76 5.04 7.02
N LYS A 121 -39.81 5.31 6.24
CA LYS A 121 -40.86 4.34 5.92
C LYS A 121 -40.42 3.39 4.80
N SER A 122 -40.70 2.10 4.97
CA SER A 122 -40.53 1.09 3.94
C SER A 122 -41.44 1.37 2.73
N ARG A 123 -40.97 1.01 1.53
CA ARG A 123 -41.66 1.30 0.26
C ARG A 123 -41.70 0.08 -0.66
N PRO A 124 -42.61 0.03 -1.65
CA PRO A 124 -42.55 -0.99 -2.68
C PRO A 124 -41.19 -0.93 -3.41
N CYS A 125 -40.62 -2.09 -3.71
CA CYS A 125 -39.33 -2.18 -4.39
C CYS A 125 -39.43 -1.64 -5.82
N THR A 126 -38.40 -0.91 -6.28
CA THR A 126 -38.34 -0.35 -7.64
C THR A 126 -38.36 -1.43 -8.74
N TYR A 127 -37.87 -2.63 -8.43
CA TYR A 127 -37.79 -3.77 -9.33
C TYR A 127 -38.99 -4.75 -9.21
N ASP A 128 -39.80 -4.63 -8.17
CA ASP A 128 -40.96 -5.51 -7.92
C ASP A 128 -41.96 -4.80 -6.98
N SER A 129 -43.08 -4.37 -7.55
CA SER A 129 -44.09 -3.57 -6.84
C SER A 129 -44.84 -4.36 -5.76
N LEU A 130 -44.74 -5.69 -5.73
CA LEU A 130 -45.39 -6.55 -4.74
C LEU A 130 -44.54 -6.75 -3.47
N LYS A 131 -43.26 -6.39 -3.51
CA LYS A 131 -42.34 -6.55 -2.37
C LYS A 131 -42.07 -5.23 -1.70
N LEU A 132 -41.96 -5.25 -0.37
CA LEU A 132 -41.55 -4.09 0.43
C LEU A 132 -40.03 -4.12 0.65
N CYS A 133 -39.38 -3.02 0.30
CA CYS A 133 -37.96 -2.77 0.46
C CYS A 133 -37.66 -1.86 1.65
N LYS A 134 -36.40 -1.90 2.10
CA LYS A 134 -35.86 -0.99 3.11
C LYS A 134 -35.95 0.47 2.63
N PRO A 135 -36.04 1.45 3.55
CA PRO A 135 -36.17 2.86 3.17
C PRO A 135 -34.95 3.36 2.37
N ALA A 136 -35.19 4.32 1.47
CA ALA A 136 -34.13 4.97 0.68
C ALA A 136 -33.05 5.58 1.58
N LEU A 137 -33.44 6.08 2.76
CA LEU A 137 -32.50 6.60 3.77
C LEU A 137 -31.49 5.55 4.25
N ALA A 138 -31.90 4.28 4.41
CA ALA A 138 -30.97 3.22 4.77
C ALA A 138 -29.97 2.97 3.64
N THR A 139 -30.43 2.97 2.39
CA THR A 139 -29.56 2.85 1.21
C THR A 139 -28.58 4.02 1.14
N ALA A 140 -29.04 5.26 1.39
CA ALA A 140 -28.15 6.43 1.46
C ALA A 140 -27.04 6.23 2.50
N GLY A 141 -27.40 5.78 3.71
CA GLY A 141 -26.43 5.47 4.77
C GLY A 141 -25.43 4.39 4.37
N PHE A 142 -25.90 3.25 3.86
CA PHE A 142 -25.02 2.16 3.44
C PHE A 142 -24.11 2.54 2.27
N SER A 143 -24.61 3.32 1.30
CA SER A 143 -23.82 3.83 0.18
C SER A 143 -22.69 4.76 0.66
N THR A 144 -22.97 5.64 1.63
CA THR A 144 -21.95 6.51 2.23
C THR A 144 -20.90 5.69 3.00
N ILE A 145 -21.32 4.68 3.76
CA ILE A 145 -20.40 3.79 4.48
C ILE A 145 -19.53 3.00 3.49
N SER A 146 -20.11 2.42 2.44
CA SER A 146 -19.36 1.68 1.43
C SER A 146 -18.40 2.57 0.64
N PHE A 147 -18.81 3.82 0.36
CA PHE A 147 -17.94 4.82 -0.27
C PHE A 147 -16.71 5.12 0.60
N LEU A 148 -16.90 5.39 1.90
CA LEU A 148 -15.81 5.65 2.84
C LEU A 148 -14.90 4.43 2.99
N LEU A 149 -15.48 3.23 3.10
CA LEU A 149 -14.71 1.99 3.17
C LEU A 149 -13.85 1.82 1.92
N GLY A 150 -14.44 1.97 0.73
CA GLY A 150 -13.71 1.86 -0.54
C GLY A 150 -12.61 2.92 -0.69
N ALA A 151 -12.88 4.16 -0.28
CA ALA A 151 -11.90 5.25 -0.33
C ALA A 151 -10.72 5.00 0.62
N VAL A 152 -10.98 4.56 1.86
CA VAL A 152 -9.92 4.18 2.81
C VAL A 152 -9.11 2.99 2.27
N THR A 153 -9.76 1.96 1.74
CA THR A 153 -9.07 0.81 1.13
C THR A 153 -8.22 1.24 -0.07
N SER A 154 -8.67 2.19 -0.88
CA SER A 154 -7.88 2.74 -2.00
C SER A 154 -6.62 3.46 -1.51
N VAL A 155 -6.74 4.29 -0.48
CA VAL A 155 -5.61 4.99 0.16
C VAL A 155 -4.60 4.00 0.73
N VAL A 156 -5.07 2.98 1.46
CA VAL A 156 -4.20 1.92 2.01
C VAL A 156 -3.49 1.15 0.89
N SER A 157 -4.19 0.85 -0.20
CA SER A 157 -3.61 0.13 -1.35
C SER A 157 -2.49 0.92 -2.01
N GLY A 158 -2.69 2.22 -2.24
CA GLY A 158 -1.66 3.12 -2.77
C GLY A 158 -0.44 3.22 -1.85
N PHE A 159 -0.69 3.35 -0.54
CA PHE A 159 0.39 3.40 0.46
C PHE A 159 1.22 2.12 0.50
N LEU A 160 0.59 0.94 0.55
CA LEU A 160 1.28 -0.35 0.56
C LEU A 160 2.09 -0.57 -0.71
N GLY A 161 1.54 -0.22 -1.87
CA GLY A 161 2.23 -0.27 -3.17
C GLY A 161 3.48 0.62 -3.18
N MET A 162 3.37 1.85 -2.70
CA MET A 162 4.51 2.77 -2.59
C MET A 162 5.58 2.23 -1.63
N LYS A 163 5.18 1.65 -0.48
CA LYS A 163 6.13 1.06 0.48
C LYS A 163 6.92 -0.11 -0.10
N ILE A 164 6.28 -1.03 -0.82
CA ILE A 164 7.02 -2.14 -1.44
C ILE A 164 7.92 -1.67 -2.58
N ALA A 165 7.46 -0.71 -3.40
CA ALA A 165 8.25 -0.17 -4.51
C ALA A 165 9.52 0.56 -4.02
N THR A 166 9.36 1.44 -3.02
CA THR A 166 10.48 2.17 -2.38
C THR A 166 11.36 1.26 -1.52
N TYR A 167 10.89 0.06 -1.16
CA TYR A 167 11.68 -0.97 -0.49
C TYR A 167 12.51 -1.79 -1.50
N ALA A 168 11.91 -2.20 -2.62
CA ALA A 168 12.54 -3.10 -3.59
C ALA A 168 13.51 -2.38 -4.55
N ASN A 169 13.31 -1.08 -4.82
CA ASN A 169 14.09 -0.30 -5.79
C ASN A 169 15.62 -0.51 -5.70
N ALA A 170 16.25 -0.23 -4.56
CA ALA A 170 17.70 -0.37 -4.41
C ALA A 170 18.14 -1.84 -4.33
N ARG A 171 17.28 -2.75 -3.86
CA ARG A 171 17.57 -4.19 -3.87
C ARG A 171 17.69 -4.71 -5.29
N THR A 172 16.79 -4.28 -6.17
CA THR A 172 16.85 -4.57 -7.61
C THR A 172 18.13 -4.02 -8.23
N THR A 173 18.54 -2.80 -7.89
CA THR A 173 19.82 -2.23 -8.34
C THR A 173 21.02 -3.07 -7.91
N LEU A 174 21.05 -3.55 -6.66
CA LEU A 174 22.13 -4.42 -6.18
C LEU A 174 22.14 -5.78 -6.87
N GLU A 175 20.98 -6.38 -7.14
CA GLU A 175 20.88 -7.65 -7.86
C GLU A 175 21.21 -7.50 -9.36
N ALA A 176 21.05 -6.32 -9.95
CA ALA A 176 21.47 -6.04 -11.34
C ALA A 176 22.97 -6.22 -11.56
N ARG A 177 23.78 -6.06 -10.50
CA ARG A 177 25.22 -6.33 -10.52
C ARG A 177 25.54 -7.82 -10.79
N LYS A 178 24.57 -8.72 -10.55
CA LYS A 178 24.68 -10.17 -10.77
C LYS A 178 24.01 -10.60 -12.08
N GLY A 179 23.54 -9.65 -12.90
CA GLY A 179 22.90 -9.88 -14.18
C GLY A 179 21.39 -9.60 -14.19
N VAL A 180 20.86 -9.42 -15.39
CA VAL A 180 19.46 -9.00 -15.63
C VAL A 180 18.43 -9.97 -15.07
N GLY A 181 18.71 -11.27 -15.07
CA GLY A 181 17.80 -12.28 -14.54
C GLY A 181 17.59 -12.18 -13.04
N LYS A 182 18.62 -11.80 -12.26
CA LYS A 182 18.51 -11.63 -10.81
C LYS A 182 17.76 -10.36 -10.43
N ALA A 183 18.03 -9.27 -11.15
CA ALA A 183 17.27 -8.03 -11.01
C ALA A 183 15.78 -8.23 -11.33
N PHE A 184 15.47 -8.91 -12.44
CA PHE A 184 14.08 -9.15 -12.85
C PHE A 184 13.27 -9.94 -11.82
N ILE A 185 13.87 -10.91 -11.12
CA ILE A 185 13.19 -11.69 -10.08
C ILE A 185 12.94 -10.87 -8.80
N THR A 186 13.75 -9.82 -8.58
CA THR A 186 13.64 -8.97 -7.37
C THR A 186 12.68 -7.80 -7.57
N ALA A 187 12.54 -7.33 -8.82
CA ALA A 187 11.57 -6.32 -9.24
C ALA A 187 10.13 -6.87 -9.22
#